data_AF-F3LIY1-F1
#
_entry.id   AF-F3LIY1-F1
#
_cell.length_a   1.000
_cell.length_b   1.000
_cell.length_c   1.000
_cell.angle_alpha   90.00
_cell.angle_beta   90.00
_cell.angle_gamma   90.00
#
_symmetry.space_group_name_H-M   'P 1'
#
loop_
_entity.id
_entity.type
_entity.pdbx_description
1 polymer ?
#
loop_
_entity_poly.entity_id
_entity_poly.type
_entity_poly.pdbx_seq_one_letter_code
_entity_poly.pdbx_strand_id
1 'polypeptide(L)'
;MPAVESVAFFESTTQLQQLFLDDGQELNEQLNEQQNEQDTKQGAKQGIMRVVYFWQNNCPCDQFTKPHFLLLIKQYQHLASNIVFYLAPVDDSAVSEDLQNVEQLPAKLLDRVREDVKATPSVGIWNAKGELIYFGPHSLGYVCNNDTSLVKKVLDALLNKQTVSASTVMGDGCFCPVEAAAN
;
A
#
# COMPACT_ATOMS: atom_id res chain seq x y z
N MET A 1 -18.04 7.94 -32.86
CA MET A 1 -16.98 8.56 -32.05
C MET A 1 -17.55 9.86 -31.47
N PRO A 2 -17.67 9.95 -30.14
CA PRO A 2 -17.42 11.20 -29.45
C PRO A 2 -16.37 11.03 -28.34
N ALA A 3 -15.79 12.17 -27.98
CA ALA A 3 -14.62 12.37 -27.14
C ALA A 3 -14.84 11.97 -25.67
N VAL A 4 -13.76 11.52 -25.03
CA VAL A 4 -13.67 11.22 -23.61
C VAL A 4 -13.61 12.55 -22.86
N GLU A 5 -14.67 12.89 -22.13
CA GLU A 5 -14.63 13.95 -21.12
C GLU A 5 -13.80 13.45 -19.94
N SER A 6 -12.64 14.09 -19.73
CA SER A 6 -11.86 13.97 -18.51
C SER A 6 -12.65 14.63 -17.38
N VAL A 7 -13.09 13.86 -16.39
CA VAL A 7 -13.73 14.40 -15.18
C VAL A 7 -12.66 15.12 -14.37
N ALA A 8 -12.66 16.45 -14.46
CA ALA A 8 -11.89 17.33 -13.60
C ALA A 8 -12.58 17.42 -12.24
N PHE A 9 -12.10 16.63 -11.31
CA PHE A 9 -12.24 16.84 -9.87
C PHE A 9 -10.80 17.10 -9.39
N PHE A 10 -10.58 17.88 -8.32
CA PHE A 10 -9.30 17.95 -7.54
C PHE A 10 -8.41 19.20 -7.75
N GLU A 11 -8.71 20.34 -7.07
CA GLU A 11 -7.73 21.41 -6.78
C GLU A 11 -7.30 21.45 -5.30
N SER A 12 -8.17 21.15 -4.32
CA SER A 12 -7.82 21.16 -2.88
C SER A 12 -7.03 19.94 -2.42
N THR A 13 -6.93 18.96 -3.29
CA THR A 13 -6.39 17.63 -3.03
C THR A 13 -4.96 17.54 -3.48
N THR A 14 -4.53 18.37 -4.44
CA THR A 14 -3.16 18.41 -4.94
C THR A 14 -2.17 18.75 -3.82
N GLN A 15 -2.56 19.58 -2.84
CA GLN A 15 -1.68 20.00 -1.76
C GLN A 15 -1.49 18.90 -0.69
N LEU A 16 -2.56 18.18 -0.35
CA LEU A 16 -2.48 16.99 0.52
C LEU A 16 -1.82 15.82 -0.21
N GLN A 17 -2.14 15.62 -1.49
CA GLN A 17 -1.52 14.64 -2.36
C GLN A 17 -0.02 14.93 -2.53
N GLN A 18 0.40 16.20 -2.55
CA GLN A 18 1.82 16.59 -2.54
C GLN A 18 2.47 16.29 -1.19
N LEU A 19 1.84 16.61 -0.06
CA LEU A 19 2.34 16.21 1.27
C LEU A 19 2.50 14.68 1.40
N PHE A 20 1.54 13.89 0.88
CA PHE A 20 1.63 12.43 0.86
C PHE A 20 2.62 11.88 -0.16
N LEU A 21 2.82 12.56 -1.29
CA LEU A 21 3.83 12.19 -2.28
C LEU A 21 5.23 12.53 -1.75
N ASP A 22 5.40 13.64 -1.05
CA ASP A 22 6.67 14.06 -0.45
C ASP A 22 7.05 13.11 0.72
N ASP A 23 6.10 12.74 1.59
CA ASP A 23 6.30 11.75 2.66
C ASP A 23 6.54 10.34 2.07
N GLY A 24 5.77 9.92 1.06
CA GLY A 24 5.91 8.59 0.45
C GLY A 24 7.10 8.43 -0.50
N GLN A 25 7.72 9.53 -0.94
CA GLN A 25 8.79 9.51 -1.94
C GLN A 25 10.08 8.86 -1.45
N GLU A 26 10.44 9.10 -0.19
CA GLU A 26 11.69 8.59 0.37
C GLU A 26 11.54 7.13 0.83
N LEU A 27 10.38 6.73 1.39
CA LEU A 27 10.04 5.31 1.57
C LEU A 27 10.09 4.57 0.23
N ASN A 28 9.58 5.18 -0.85
CA ASN A 28 9.65 4.63 -2.20
C ASN A 28 11.10 4.53 -2.71
N GLU A 29 11.94 5.53 -2.48
CA GLU A 29 13.36 5.52 -2.85
C GLU A 29 14.12 4.41 -2.11
N GLN A 30 13.98 4.31 -0.79
CA GLN A 30 14.65 3.27 0.00
C GLN A 30 14.13 1.87 -0.33
N LEU A 31 12.83 1.70 -0.57
CA LEU A 31 12.28 0.44 -1.09
C LEU A 31 12.92 0.06 -2.42
N ASN A 32 13.19 1.02 -3.30
CA ASN A 32 13.82 0.76 -4.59
C ASN A 32 15.31 0.44 -4.49
N GLU A 33 16.04 1.11 -3.59
CA GLU A 33 17.43 0.75 -3.30
C GLU A 33 17.54 -0.70 -2.79
N GLN A 34 16.66 -1.10 -1.87
CA GLN A 34 16.63 -2.46 -1.34
C GLN A 34 16.27 -3.49 -2.39
N GLN A 35 15.30 -3.17 -3.24
CA GLN A 35 14.93 -4.01 -4.37
C GLN A 35 16.11 -4.19 -5.32
N ASN A 36 16.80 -3.10 -5.68
CA ASN A 36 17.98 -3.16 -6.55
C ASN A 36 19.09 -4.02 -5.93
N GLU A 37 19.31 -3.94 -4.62
CA GLU A 37 20.26 -4.80 -3.91
C GLU A 37 19.84 -6.29 -3.96
N GLN A 38 18.55 -6.60 -3.79
CA GLN A 38 18.02 -7.97 -3.80
C GLN A 38 18.00 -8.57 -5.22
N ASP A 39 17.56 -7.80 -6.21
CA ASP A 39 17.51 -8.19 -7.63
C ASP A 39 18.91 -8.42 -8.20
N THR A 40 19.88 -7.58 -7.81
CA THR A 40 21.29 -7.74 -8.19
C THR A 40 21.88 -9.02 -7.58
N LYS A 41 21.51 -9.36 -6.34
CA LYS A 41 21.96 -10.59 -5.67
C LYS A 41 21.30 -11.85 -6.22
N GLN A 42 20.07 -11.76 -6.75
CA GLN A 42 19.30 -12.91 -7.25
C GLN A 42 19.37 -13.08 -8.77
N GLY A 43 20.02 -12.17 -9.52
CA GLY A 43 20.10 -12.25 -10.98
C GLY A 43 18.74 -12.16 -11.68
N ALA A 44 17.74 -11.59 -10.99
CA ALA A 44 16.36 -11.55 -11.43
C ALA A 44 16.16 -10.48 -12.52
N LYS A 45 15.80 -10.91 -13.73
CA LYS A 45 15.47 -10.03 -14.87
C LYS A 45 14.06 -9.42 -14.79
N GLN A 46 13.30 -9.65 -13.73
CA GLN A 46 11.92 -9.19 -13.58
C GLN A 46 11.72 -8.69 -12.15
N GLY A 47 11.49 -7.39 -12.00
CA GLY A 47 11.29 -6.78 -10.69
C GLY A 47 10.01 -7.27 -10.01
N ILE A 48 9.99 -7.14 -8.69
CA ILE A 48 8.94 -7.67 -7.82
C ILE A 48 7.89 -6.57 -7.57
N MET A 49 6.62 -6.91 -7.78
CA MET A 49 5.50 -6.07 -7.32
C MET A 49 5.31 -6.27 -5.83
N ARG A 50 5.20 -5.16 -5.09
CA ARG A 50 5.14 -5.20 -3.62
C ARG A 50 3.86 -4.57 -3.14
N VAL A 51 3.20 -5.25 -2.21
CA VAL A 51 1.99 -4.75 -1.54
C VAL A 51 2.29 -4.67 -0.06
N VAL A 52 2.32 -3.47 0.50
CA VAL A 52 2.65 -3.24 1.92
C VAL A 52 1.37 -2.86 2.65
N TYR A 53 1.04 -3.59 3.71
CA TYR A 53 -0.06 -3.28 4.62
C TYR A 53 0.47 -2.58 5.86
N PHE A 54 0.11 -1.31 6.02
CA PHE A 54 0.48 -0.50 7.17
C PHE A 54 -0.53 -0.69 8.28
N TRP A 55 -0.04 -1.07 9.45
CA TRP A 55 -0.87 -1.55 10.56
C TRP A 55 -0.40 -0.99 11.89
N GLN A 56 -1.34 -0.79 12.81
CA GLN A 56 -1.07 -0.39 14.19
C GLN A 56 -1.99 -1.17 15.14
N ASN A 57 -1.57 -1.34 16.38
CA ASN A 57 -2.39 -2.04 17.35
C ASN A 57 -3.61 -1.20 17.81
N ASN A 58 -4.65 -1.87 18.27
CA ASN A 58 -5.88 -1.25 18.79
C ASN A 58 -6.63 -0.32 17.82
N CYS A 59 -6.37 -0.40 16.51
CA CYS A 59 -7.17 0.33 15.53
C CYS A 59 -8.49 -0.41 15.26
N PRO A 60 -9.67 0.12 15.66
CA PRO A 60 -10.95 -0.56 15.45
C PRO A 60 -11.30 -0.76 13.97
N CYS A 61 -10.69 -0.02 13.05
CA CYS A 61 -10.89 -0.20 11.61
C CYS A 61 -10.30 -1.52 11.09
N ASP A 62 -9.30 -2.08 11.78
CA ASP A 62 -8.59 -3.29 11.34
C ASP A 62 -9.49 -4.53 11.30
N GLN A 63 -10.53 -4.57 12.14
CA GLN A 63 -11.50 -5.67 12.16
C GLN A 63 -12.19 -5.87 10.80
N PHE A 64 -12.27 -4.80 9.99
CA PHE A 64 -12.89 -4.81 8.68
C PHE A 64 -11.88 -4.97 7.55
N THR A 65 -10.65 -4.49 7.69
CA THR A 65 -9.66 -4.51 6.60
C THR A 65 -8.75 -5.72 6.63
N LYS A 66 -8.30 -6.17 7.81
CA LYS A 66 -7.39 -7.31 7.97
C LYS A 66 -7.91 -8.59 7.28
N PRO A 67 -9.18 -9.00 7.45
CA PRO A 67 -9.69 -10.19 6.77
C PRO A 67 -9.61 -10.08 5.25
N HIS A 68 -9.86 -8.89 4.70
CA HIS A 68 -9.78 -8.65 3.26
C HIS A 68 -8.34 -8.68 2.74
N PHE A 69 -7.39 -8.09 3.48
CA PHE A 69 -5.98 -8.15 3.12
C PHE A 69 -5.46 -9.59 3.11
N LEU A 70 -5.79 -10.38 4.13
CA LEU A 70 -5.42 -11.80 4.19
C LEU A 70 -6.04 -12.63 3.04
N LEU A 71 -7.24 -12.25 2.56
CA LEU A 71 -7.83 -12.85 1.37
C LEU A 71 -7.05 -12.48 0.10
N LEU A 72 -6.56 -11.25 -0.03
CA LEU A 72 -5.71 -10.85 -1.16
C LEU A 72 -4.42 -11.67 -1.19
N ILE A 73 -3.75 -11.86 -0.05
CA ILE A 73 -2.57 -12.72 0.02
C ILE A 73 -2.89 -14.11 -0.54
N LYS A 74 -3.94 -14.76 -0.01
CA LYS A 74 -4.37 -16.09 -0.47
C LYS A 74 -4.71 -16.14 -1.96
N GLN A 75 -5.32 -15.08 -2.51
CA GLN A 75 -5.69 -15.04 -3.91
C GLN A 75 -4.48 -14.81 -4.83
N TYR A 76 -3.66 -13.81 -4.54
CA TYR A 76 -2.65 -13.32 -5.49
C TYR A 76 -1.29 -14.02 -5.35
N GLN A 77 -0.91 -14.50 -4.16
CA GLN A 77 0.39 -15.17 -3.95
C GLN A 77 0.54 -16.43 -4.82
N HIS A 78 -0.58 -17.08 -5.18
CA HIS A 78 -0.58 -18.28 -6.03
C HIS A 78 -0.75 -17.95 -7.53
N LEU A 79 -1.28 -16.76 -7.85
CA LEU A 79 -1.54 -16.36 -9.23
C LEU A 79 -0.32 -15.73 -9.90
N ALA A 80 0.56 -15.10 -9.13
CA ALA A 80 1.73 -14.42 -9.67
C ALA A 80 2.93 -14.59 -8.74
N SER A 81 3.98 -15.25 -9.25
CA SER A 81 5.22 -15.49 -8.51
C SER A 81 6.07 -14.24 -8.26
N ASN A 82 5.69 -13.10 -8.85
CA ASN A 82 6.39 -11.82 -8.75
C ASN A 82 5.59 -10.78 -7.94
N ILE A 83 4.68 -11.21 -7.06
CA ILE A 83 4.03 -10.35 -6.07
C ILE A 83 4.46 -10.80 -4.68
N VAL A 84 4.92 -9.85 -3.86
CA VAL A 84 5.21 -10.08 -2.44
C VAL A 84 4.33 -9.15 -1.59
N PHE A 85 3.77 -9.71 -0.51
CA PHE A 85 2.94 -8.99 0.45
C PHE A 85 3.71 -8.80 1.75
N TYR A 86 3.84 -7.55 2.17
CA TYR A 86 4.54 -7.16 3.39
C TYR A 86 3.57 -6.62 4.44
N LEU A 87 3.87 -6.89 5.71
CA LEU A 87 3.32 -6.18 6.85
C LEU A 87 4.32 -5.11 7.31
N ALA A 88 3.83 -3.90 7.57
CA ALA A 88 4.63 -2.81 8.11
C ALA A 88 3.93 -2.19 9.34
N PRO A 89 4.30 -2.62 10.55
CA PRO A 89 3.84 -1.96 11.78
C PRO A 89 4.33 -0.50 11.83
N VAL A 90 3.44 0.43 12.17
CA VAL A 90 3.78 1.85 12.39
C VAL A 90 4.15 2.15 13.84
N ASP A 91 4.08 1.16 14.71
CA ASP A 91 4.46 1.24 16.12
C ASP A 91 5.17 -0.08 16.54
N ASP A 92 5.73 -0.10 17.74
CA ASP A 92 6.46 -1.26 18.27
C ASP A 92 5.54 -2.30 18.94
N SER A 93 4.23 -2.22 18.70
CA SER A 93 3.29 -3.17 19.28
C SER A 93 3.49 -4.57 18.73
N ALA A 94 3.20 -5.57 19.57
CA ALA A 94 3.16 -6.95 19.13
C ALA A 94 2.13 -7.14 18.00
N VAL A 95 2.57 -7.75 16.91
CA VAL A 95 1.73 -8.06 15.75
C VAL A 95 0.70 -9.12 16.13
N SER A 96 -0.56 -8.91 15.73
CA SER A 96 -1.65 -9.88 15.97
C SER A 96 -1.34 -11.26 15.36
N GLU A 97 -1.79 -12.34 15.99
CA GLU A 97 -1.50 -13.73 15.58
C GLU A 97 -1.76 -14.00 14.10
N ASP A 98 -2.87 -13.49 13.56
CA ASP A 98 -3.24 -13.67 12.15
C ASP A 98 -2.24 -13.06 11.16
N LEU A 99 -1.48 -12.05 11.59
CA LEU A 99 -0.52 -11.31 10.78
C LEU A 99 0.93 -11.79 10.98
N GLN A 100 1.19 -12.65 11.97
CA GLN A 100 2.56 -13.15 12.26
C GLN A 100 3.16 -13.93 11.10
N ASN A 101 2.32 -14.55 10.27
CA ASN A 101 2.75 -15.34 9.11
C ASN A 101 2.90 -14.49 7.83
N VAL A 102 2.60 -13.18 7.88
CA VAL A 102 2.85 -12.27 6.77
C VAL A 102 4.31 -11.86 6.80
N GLU A 103 4.97 -11.79 5.64
CA GLU A 103 6.35 -11.35 5.54
C GLU A 103 6.47 -9.93 6.11
N GLN A 104 7.41 -9.72 7.03
CA GLN A 104 7.60 -8.41 7.65
C GLN A 104 8.43 -7.53 6.72
N LEU A 105 8.05 -6.25 6.60
CA LEU A 105 8.86 -5.28 5.90
C LEU A 105 10.25 -5.22 6.56
N PRO A 106 11.34 -5.13 5.78
CA PRO A 106 12.69 -5.06 6.35
C PRO A 106 12.80 -3.96 7.42
N ALA A 107 13.37 -4.32 8.58
CA ALA A 107 13.43 -3.44 9.76
C ALA A 107 14.03 -2.05 9.46
N LYS A 108 15.00 -1.98 8.54
CA LYS A 108 15.61 -0.72 8.09
C LYS A 108 14.65 0.25 7.40
N LEU A 109 13.48 -0.20 6.95
CA LEU A 109 12.43 0.65 6.37
C LEU A 109 11.37 1.05 7.40
N LEU A 110 11.32 0.39 8.55
CA LEU A 110 10.26 0.65 9.52
C LEU A 110 10.37 2.07 10.09
N ASP A 111 11.58 2.61 10.28
CA ASP A 111 11.76 3.99 10.72
C ASP A 111 11.08 4.99 9.77
N ARG A 112 11.22 4.77 8.45
CA ARG A 112 10.51 5.55 7.43
C ARG A 112 9.01 5.35 7.45
N VAL A 113 8.56 4.12 7.65
CA VAL A 113 7.12 3.85 7.80
C VAL A 113 6.54 4.64 8.97
N ARG A 114 7.23 4.73 10.11
CA ARG A 114 6.79 5.50 11.28
C ARG A 114 6.80 7.01 11.01
N GLU A 115 7.71 7.49 10.16
CA GLU A 115 7.79 8.89 9.76
C GLU A 115 6.73 9.27 8.73
N ASP A 116 6.52 8.46 7.69
CA ASP A 116 5.78 8.84 6.49
C ASP A 116 4.29 8.43 6.57
N VAL A 117 3.96 7.38 7.34
CA VAL A 117 2.58 6.88 7.44
C VAL A 117 1.82 7.60 8.54
N LYS A 118 0.81 8.39 8.16
CA LYS A 118 0.00 9.18 9.09
C LYS A 118 -1.34 8.54 9.46
N ALA A 119 -1.76 7.51 8.75
CA ALA A 119 -3.04 6.84 8.98
C ALA A 119 -2.97 5.34 8.68
N THR A 120 -3.59 4.55 9.54
CA THR A 120 -3.76 3.10 9.37
C THR A 120 -5.23 2.71 9.51
N PRO A 121 -5.66 1.53 9.03
CA PRO A 121 -4.95 0.66 8.11
C PRO A 121 -4.85 1.31 6.72
N SER A 122 -3.68 1.23 6.09
CA SER A 122 -3.46 1.72 4.72
C SER A 122 -2.62 0.73 3.92
N VAL A 123 -2.66 0.85 2.59
CA VAL A 123 -1.96 -0.05 1.67
C VAL A 123 -1.12 0.77 0.69
N GLY A 124 0.15 0.39 0.55
CA GLY A 124 1.03 0.83 -0.52
C GLY A 124 1.21 -0.26 -1.57
N ILE A 125 1.20 0.09 -2.85
CA ILE A 125 1.48 -0.83 -3.97
C ILE A 125 2.58 -0.23 -4.84
N TRP A 126 3.69 -0.97 -4.95
CA TRP A 126 4.80 -0.65 -5.86
C TRP A 126 4.78 -1.64 -7.02
N ASN A 127 4.85 -1.14 -8.25
CA ASN A 127 4.94 -2.02 -9.41
C ASN A 127 6.33 -2.67 -9.54
N ALA A 128 6.48 -3.53 -10.53
CA ALA A 128 7.74 -4.23 -10.84
C ALA A 128 8.91 -3.32 -11.25
N LYS A 129 8.69 -2.02 -11.50
CA LYS A 129 9.76 -1.04 -11.74
C LYS A 129 10.16 -0.28 -10.48
N GLY A 130 9.50 -0.55 -9.36
CA GLY A 130 9.69 0.19 -8.14
C GLY A 130 8.91 1.51 -8.05
N GLU A 131 7.97 1.76 -8.95
CA GLU A 131 7.16 2.98 -8.89
C GLU A 131 6.00 2.75 -7.90
N LEU A 132 5.81 3.68 -6.94
CA LEU A 132 4.61 3.72 -6.10
C LEU A 132 3.38 4.03 -6.98
N ILE A 133 2.52 3.04 -7.16
CA ILE A 133 1.31 3.13 -7.99
C ILE A 133 0.07 3.46 -7.17
N TYR A 134 0.08 3.10 -5.89
CA TYR A 134 -1.06 3.31 -5.01
C TYR A 134 -0.59 3.47 -3.57
N PHE A 135 -1.15 4.46 -2.87
CA PHE A 135 -1.08 4.59 -1.43
C PHE A 135 -2.44 5.10 -0.93
N GLY A 136 -3.03 4.43 0.04
CA GLY A 136 -4.33 4.85 0.58
C GLY A 136 -5.12 3.74 1.27
N PRO A 137 -6.46 3.89 1.41
CA PRO A 137 -7.30 2.89 2.05
C PRO A 137 -7.25 1.52 1.37
N HIS A 138 -7.69 0.48 2.06
CA HIS A 138 -7.98 -0.78 1.38
C HIS A 138 -9.20 -0.67 0.42
N SER A 139 -10.24 0.08 0.83
CA SER A 139 -11.52 0.22 0.11
C SER A 139 -12.03 1.66 0.13
N LEU A 140 -12.82 2.07 -0.86
CA LEU A 140 -13.49 3.38 -0.88
C LEU A 140 -14.84 3.36 -0.13
N GLY A 141 -15.06 4.32 0.77
CA GLY A 141 -16.32 4.55 1.45
C GLY A 141 -16.48 3.79 2.78
N TYR A 142 -17.58 4.07 3.48
CA TYR A 142 -17.90 3.51 4.80
C TYR A 142 -18.31 2.03 4.79
N VAL A 143 -18.54 1.43 3.60
CA VAL A 143 -19.06 0.07 3.47
C VAL A 143 -18.02 -0.80 2.77
N CYS A 144 -17.40 -1.71 3.52
CA CYS A 144 -16.48 -2.71 2.99
C CYS A 144 -17.27 -3.82 2.28
N ASN A 145 -17.16 -3.91 0.96
CA ASN A 145 -17.57 -5.08 0.18
C ASN A 145 -16.51 -5.41 -0.89
N ASN A 146 -16.55 -6.60 -1.50
CA ASN A 146 -15.54 -7.01 -2.49
C ASN A 146 -15.50 -6.11 -3.74
N ASP A 147 -16.61 -5.43 -4.07
CA ASP A 147 -16.71 -4.53 -5.22
C ASP A 147 -16.08 -3.14 -4.97
N THR A 148 -15.82 -2.79 -3.71
CA THR A 148 -15.21 -1.52 -3.26
C THR A 148 -13.72 -1.63 -2.93
N SER A 149 -13.12 -2.82 -3.03
CA SER A 149 -11.67 -3.01 -2.84
C SER A 149 -10.90 -2.35 -3.99
N LEU A 150 -10.38 -1.15 -3.72
CA LEU A 150 -9.48 -0.43 -4.64
C LEU A 150 -8.20 -1.22 -4.88
N VAL A 151 -7.64 -1.80 -3.81
CA VAL A 151 -6.40 -2.59 -3.86
C VAL A 151 -6.55 -3.74 -4.85
N LYS A 152 -7.67 -4.47 -4.82
CA LYS A 152 -7.92 -5.56 -5.76
C LYS A 152 -7.95 -5.07 -7.22
N LYS A 153 -8.64 -3.96 -7.48
CA LYS A 153 -8.75 -3.36 -8.83
C LYS A 153 -7.38 -2.93 -9.35
N VAL A 154 -6.54 -2.33 -8.51
CA VAL A 154 -5.17 -1.94 -8.87
C VAL A 154 -4.33 -3.18 -9.18
N LEU A 155 -4.37 -4.22 -8.34
CA LEU A 155 -3.63 -5.46 -8.57
C LEU A 155 -4.07 -6.17 -9.86
N ASP A 156 -5.38 -6.26 -10.10
CA ASP A 156 -5.92 -6.84 -11.35
C ASP A 156 -5.45 -6.07 -12.58
N ALA A 157 -5.48 -4.73 -12.53
CA ALA A 157 -5.01 -3.90 -13.64
C ALA A 157 -3.50 -4.07 -13.89
N LEU A 158 -2.68 -4.09 -12.83
CA LEU A 158 -1.24 -4.31 -12.94
C LEU A 158 -0.91 -5.70 -13.51
N LEU A 159 -1.59 -6.75 -13.05
CA LEU A 159 -1.43 -8.10 -13.60
C LEU A 159 -1.85 -8.22 -15.07
N ASN A 160 -2.87 -7.46 -15.47
CA ASN A 160 -3.30 -7.37 -16.86
C ASN A 160 -2.45 -6.40 -17.70
N LYS A 161 -1.31 -5.91 -17.17
CA LYS A 161 -0.39 -4.96 -17.81
C LYS A 161 -1.06 -3.65 -18.23
N GLN A 162 -2.14 -3.27 -17.56
CA GLN A 162 -2.80 -1.99 -17.76
C GLN A 162 -2.00 -0.91 -17.06
N THR A 163 -1.98 0.28 -17.65
CA THR A 163 -1.38 1.46 -17.03
C THR A 163 -2.33 1.97 -15.96
N VAL A 164 -1.92 1.89 -14.70
CA VAL A 164 -2.67 2.43 -13.56
C VAL A 164 -2.01 3.75 -13.17
N SER A 165 -2.73 4.86 -13.32
CA SER A 165 -2.37 6.14 -12.72
C SER A 165 -3.39 6.42 -11.62
N ALA A 166 -3.20 5.77 -10.48
CA ALA A 166 -4.00 6.00 -9.28
C ALA A 166 -3.12 6.74 -8.28
N SER A 167 -2.77 7.99 -8.60
CA SER A 167 -2.10 8.87 -7.67
C SER A 167 -2.99 9.02 -6.43
N THR A 168 -2.58 8.41 -5.32
CA THR A 168 -3.12 8.52 -3.95
C THR A 168 -4.61 8.81 -3.87
N VAL A 169 -5.42 7.77 -3.67
CA VAL A 169 -6.85 7.97 -3.44
C VAL A 169 -7.04 8.43 -2.00
N MET A 170 -7.22 9.74 -1.80
CA MET A 170 -7.90 10.23 -0.60
C MET A 170 -9.34 9.74 -0.68
N GLY A 171 -9.65 8.73 0.13
CA GLY A 171 -10.99 8.19 0.26
C GLY A 171 -11.54 8.50 1.65
N ASP A 172 -12.82 8.84 1.73
CA ASP A 172 -13.54 8.78 3.00
C ASP A 172 -13.62 7.31 3.44
N GLY A 173 -13.11 7.01 4.63
CA GLY A 173 -13.00 5.64 5.14
C GLY A 173 -12.72 5.59 6.64
N CYS A 174 -12.79 4.39 7.23
CA CYS A 174 -12.39 4.17 8.60
C CYS A 174 -10.86 4.14 8.68
N PHE A 175 -10.26 5.13 9.35
CA PHE A 175 -8.84 5.16 9.66
C PHE A 175 -8.61 5.59 11.10
N CYS A 176 -7.49 5.13 11.65
CA CYS A 176 -6.90 5.58 12.88
C CYS A 176 -5.72 6.50 12.53
N PRO A 177 -5.60 7.67 13.16
CA PRO A 177 -4.37 8.44 13.07
C PRO A 177 -3.23 7.64 13.70
N VAL A 178 -2.05 7.72 13.07
CA VAL A 178 -0.81 7.32 13.72
C VAL A 178 -0.43 8.46 14.64
N GLU A 179 -0.39 8.20 15.94
CA GLU A 179 0.18 9.17 16.87
C GLU A 179 1.68 9.23 16.60
N ALA A 180 2.15 10.38 16.09
CA ALA A 180 3.57 10.62 15.99
C ALA A 180 4.17 10.42 17.38
N ALA A 181 5.22 9.59 17.49
CA ALA A 181 5.92 9.38 18.75
C ALA A 181 6.23 10.74 19.38
N ALA A 182 5.56 11.04 20.50
CA ALA A 182 5.81 12.24 21.26
C ALA A 182 7.23 12.12 21.84
N ASN A 183 8.18 12.87 21.26
CA ASN A 183 9.49 13.11 21.85
C ASN A 183 9.35 13.94 23.13
#